data_AF-A0AAF0ZIT1-F1
#
_entry.id   AF-A0AAF0ZIT1-F1
#
_cell.length_a   1.000
_cell.length_b   1.000
_cell.length_c   1.000
_cell.angle_alpha   90.00
_cell.angle_beta   90.00
_cell.angle_gamma   90.00
#
_symmetry.space_group_name_H-M   'P 1'
#
loop_
_entity.id
_entity.type
_entity.pdbx_description
1 polymer ?
#
loop_
_entity_poly.entity_id
_entity_poly.type
_entity_poly.pdbx_seq_one_letter_code
_entity_poly.pdbx_strand_id
1 'polypeptide(L)'
;RSISLDHDVGQCIRGFKLLANIPWDSVDDVIIPVNISEKFHWFLVVFRIKLRCLHVCDSMKGGSVHTKKVNEAVGKLATMIPLFFISTRFYGKRLDLYVNKLPKYVHKSQSDPLDINHMMHAPQQEDSSNDCGLYTCLFVEYIRNDIFDMCSIDIDAKYHRQRYVTIL
;
A
#
# COMPACT_ATOMS: atom_id res chain seq x y z
N ARG A 1 2.51 -21.85 12.76
CA ARG A 1 3.13 -22.61 11.64
C ARG A 1 4.03 -21.65 10.88
N SER A 2 5.27 -22.02 10.58
CA SER A 2 6.17 -21.21 9.73
C SER A 2 5.87 -21.49 8.26
N ILE A 3 5.82 -20.44 7.43
CA ILE A 3 5.76 -20.60 5.97
C ILE A 3 7.13 -21.03 5.43
N SER A 4 7.15 -21.69 4.27
CA SER A 4 8.40 -22.04 3.57
C SER A 4 9.29 -20.80 3.37
N LEU A 5 10.61 -20.99 3.39
CA LEU A 5 11.57 -19.93 3.08
C LEU A 5 11.37 -19.39 1.66
N ASP A 6 11.01 -20.28 0.74
CA ASP A 6 10.80 -19.94 -0.67
C ASP A 6 9.40 -19.38 -0.96
N HIS A 7 8.52 -19.28 0.03
CA HIS A 7 7.16 -18.76 -0.18
C HIS A 7 7.21 -17.31 -0.68
N ASP A 8 6.61 -17.03 -1.84
CA ASP A 8 6.72 -15.73 -2.55
C ASP A 8 6.42 -14.52 -1.66
N VAL A 9 5.26 -14.50 -0.98
CA VAL A 9 4.89 -13.39 -0.07
C VAL A 9 5.89 -13.24 1.08
N GLY A 10 6.40 -14.36 1.61
CA GLY A 10 7.41 -14.35 2.66
C GLY A 10 8.73 -13.78 2.15
N GLN A 11 9.13 -14.09 0.92
CA GLN A 11 10.30 -13.50 0.29
C GLN A 11 10.12 -12.00 0.03
N CYS A 12 8.91 -11.55 -0.35
CA CYS A 12 8.61 -10.11 -0.47
C CYS A 12 8.80 -9.39 0.87
N ILE A 13 8.23 -9.91 1.95
CA ILE A 13 8.35 -9.29 3.28
C ILE A 13 9.81 -9.26 3.76
N ARG A 14 10.59 -10.31 3.45
CA ARG A 14 12.01 -10.38 3.78
C ARG A 14 12.91 -9.57 2.86
N GLY A 15 12.38 -8.95 1.79
CA GLY A 15 13.16 -8.15 0.85
C GLY A 15 13.91 -8.94 -0.23
N PHE A 16 13.68 -10.24 -0.38
CA PHE A 16 14.47 -11.09 -1.30
C PHE A 16 13.85 -11.29 -2.69
N LYS A 17 12.57 -10.94 -2.88
CA LYS A 17 11.84 -11.26 -4.12
C LYS A 17 12.03 -10.26 -5.27
N LEU A 18 12.22 -8.97 -4.99
CA LEU A 18 12.36 -7.93 -6.01
C LEU A 18 13.76 -7.32 -5.93
N LEU A 19 14.31 -6.93 -7.09
CA LEU A 19 15.70 -6.46 -7.25
C LEU A 19 16.08 -5.27 -6.35
N ALA A 20 15.12 -4.47 -5.93
CA ALA A 20 15.33 -3.28 -5.08
C ALA A 20 14.44 -3.28 -3.82
N ASN A 21 14.04 -4.45 -3.33
CA ASN A 21 13.18 -4.51 -2.15
C ASN A 21 13.98 -4.41 -0.85
N ILE A 22 13.44 -3.69 0.11
CA ILE A 22 13.98 -3.59 1.46
C ILE A 22 13.14 -4.51 2.37
N PRO A 23 13.75 -5.24 3.33
CA PRO A 23 12.98 -6.03 4.29
C PRO A 23 11.97 -5.13 5.01
N TRP A 24 10.72 -5.56 5.09
CA TRP A 24 9.64 -4.74 5.65
C TRP A 24 9.87 -4.43 7.14
N ASP A 25 10.66 -5.26 7.83
CA ASP A 25 11.08 -5.05 9.22
C ASP A 25 12.14 -3.96 9.41
N SER A 26 12.55 -3.27 8.35
CA SER A 26 13.52 -2.16 8.41
C SER A 26 12.96 -0.81 7.93
N VAL A 27 11.68 -0.75 7.56
CA VAL A 27 11.00 0.46 7.09
C VAL A 27 9.75 0.74 7.92
N ASP A 28 9.27 1.97 7.90
CA ASP A 28 8.00 2.33 8.55
C ASP A 28 6.81 2.27 7.60
N ASP A 29 7.08 2.36 6.29
CA ASP A 29 6.07 2.42 5.25
C ASP A 29 6.38 1.40 4.16
N VAL A 30 5.33 0.72 3.68
CA VAL A 30 5.43 -0.23 2.58
C VAL A 30 4.46 0.15 1.48
N ILE A 31 4.98 0.26 0.27
CA ILE A 31 4.21 0.59 -0.93
C ILE A 31 3.77 -0.72 -1.59
N ILE A 32 2.46 -0.85 -1.79
CA ILE A 32 1.83 -2.05 -2.36
C ILE A 32 0.92 -1.59 -3.51
N PRO A 33 1.37 -1.65 -4.77
CA PRO A 33 0.48 -1.45 -5.90
C PRO A 33 -0.49 -2.64 -6.00
N VAL A 34 -1.79 -2.36 -6.13
CA VAL A 34 -2.84 -3.38 -6.18
C VAL A 34 -3.58 -3.26 -7.51
N ASN A 35 -3.73 -4.40 -8.19
CA ASN A 35 -4.52 -4.49 -9.41
C ASN A 35 -5.84 -5.21 -9.16
N ILE A 36 -6.93 -4.63 -9.67
CA ILE A 36 -8.23 -5.28 -9.78
C ILE A 36 -8.38 -5.71 -11.23
N SER A 37 -7.99 -6.95 -11.53
CA SER A 37 -7.89 -7.47 -12.90
C SER A 37 -9.18 -7.33 -13.70
N GLU A 38 -10.33 -7.64 -13.10
CA GLU A 38 -11.67 -7.50 -13.72
C GLU A 38 -12.00 -6.08 -14.18
N LYS A 39 -11.31 -5.07 -13.62
CA LYS A 39 -11.52 -3.64 -13.90
C LYS A 39 -10.35 -3.02 -14.65
N PHE A 40 -9.27 -3.78 -14.91
CA PHE A 40 -8.00 -3.25 -15.41
C PHE A 40 -7.53 -2.00 -14.64
N HIS A 41 -7.81 -1.97 -13.33
CA HIS A 41 -7.59 -0.80 -12.50
C HIS A 41 -6.46 -1.03 -11.52
N TRP A 42 -5.53 -0.09 -11.46
CA TRP A 42 -4.47 -0.03 -10.46
C TRP A 42 -4.77 1.06 -9.43
N PHE A 43 -4.55 0.73 -8.16
CA PHE A 43 -4.55 1.69 -7.08
C PHE A 43 -3.39 1.41 -6.13
N LEU A 44 -3.03 2.39 -5.31
CA LEU A 44 -1.91 2.27 -4.39
C LEU A 44 -2.41 2.01 -2.96
N VAL A 45 -1.79 1.04 -2.29
CA VAL A 45 -1.91 0.88 -0.85
C VAL A 45 -0.57 1.21 -0.22
N VAL A 46 -0.58 2.12 0.75
CA VAL A 46 0.58 2.39 1.61
C VAL A 46 0.29 1.83 2.99
N PHE A 47 1.01 0.78 3.35
CA PHE A 47 0.95 0.24 4.69
C PHE A 47 1.86 1.04 5.62
N ARG A 48 1.25 1.85 6.48
CA ARG A 48 1.91 2.61 7.55
C ARG A 48 2.06 1.70 8.76
N ILE A 49 3.21 1.05 8.92
CA ILE A 49 3.43 0.00 9.92
C ILE A 49 3.19 0.55 11.32
N LYS A 50 3.83 1.67 11.69
CA LYS A 50 3.65 2.28 13.03
C LYS A 50 2.19 2.66 13.35
N LEU A 51 1.37 2.92 12.33
CA LEU A 51 -0.05 3.23 12.48
C LEU A 51 -0.95 1.99 12.41
N ARG A 52 -0.40 0.82 12.10
CA ARG A 52 -1.14 -0.43 11.86
C ARG A 52 -2.28 -0.24 10.84
N CYS A 53 -2.05 0.57 9.80
CA CYS A 53 -3.10 1.01 8.89
C CYS A 53 -2.69 0.97 7.42
N LEU A 54 -3.58 0.46 6.57
CA LEU A 54 -3.50 0.49 5.11
C LEU A 54 -4.15 1.77 4.60
N HIS A 55 -3.36 2.66 4.03
CA HIS A 55 -3.86 3.89 3.38
C HIS A 55 -4.05 3.63 1.89
N VAL A 56 -5.29 3.81 1.41
CA VAL A 56 -5.68 3.56 0.02
C VAL A 56 -5.68 4.87 -0.75
N CYS A 57 -4.86 4.95 -1.80
CA CYS A 57 -4.85 6.03 -2.78
C CYS A 57 -5.41 5.50 -4.09
N ASP A 58 -6.58 6.00 -4.48
CA ASP A 58 -7.29 5.58 -5.67
C ASP A 58 -7.60 6.80 -6.53
N SER A 59 -7.10 6.80 -7.76
CA SER A 59 -7.28 7.91 -8.70
C SER A 59 -8.63 7.87 -9.41
N MET A 60 -9.38 6.77 -9.35
CA MET A 60 -10.65 6.65 -10.04
C MET A 60 -11.81 7.13 -9.15
N LYS A 61 -12.60 8.11 -9.63
CA LYS A 61 -13.93 8.39 -9.08
C LYS A 61 -14.89 7.26 -9.43
N GLY A 62 -14.77 6.16 -8.69
CA GLY A 62 -15.66 5.03 -8.86
C GLY A 62 -17.00 5.22 -8.15
N GLY A 63 -18.08 4.75 -8.78
CA GLY A 63 -19.35 4.53 -8.08
C GLY A 63 -19.27 3.39 -7.05
N SER A 64 -20.37 3.10 -6.37
CA SER A 64 -20.43 2.12 -5.26
C SER A 64 -19.86 0.73 -5.60
N VAL A 65 -20.03 0.25 -6.84
CA VAL A 65 -19.50 -1.03 -7.31
C VAL A 65 -17.97 -1.05 -7.31
N HIS A 66 -17.34 0.05 -7.74
CA HIS A 66 -15.89 0.19 -7.75
C HIS A 66 -15.34 0.24 -6.34
N THR A 67 -15.91 1.11 -5.49
CA THR A 67 -15.53 1.21 -4.08
C THR A 67 -15.62 -0.13 -3.38
N LYS A 68 -16.66 -0.93 -3.66
CA LYS A 68 -16.81 -2.28 -3.12
C LYS A 68 -15.65 -3.19 -3.53
N LYS A 69 -15.25 -3.19 -4.80
CA LYS A 69 -14.14 -4.01 -5.32
C LYS A 69 -12.79 -3.61 -4.72
N VAL A 70 -12.53 -2.31 -4.58
CA VAL A 70 -11.35 -1.78 -3.88
C VAL A 70 -11.34 -2.27 -2.44
N ASN A 71 -12.46 -2.14 -1.74
CA ASN A 71 -12.63 -2.58 -0.34
C ASN A 71 -12.44 -4.09 -0.17
N GLU A 72 -12.96 -4.90 -1.09
CA GLU A 72 -12.75 -6.35 -1.09
C GLU A 72 -11.27 -6.71 -1.26
N ALA A 73 -10.55 -6.02 -2.15
CA ALA A 73 -9.13 -6.26 -2.38
C ALA A 73 -8.28 -5.86 -1.16
N VAL A 74 -8.46 -4.64 -0.64
CA VAL A 74 -7.70 -4.16 0.52
C VAL A 74 -8.09 -4.89 1.82
N GLY A 75 -9.35 -5.32 1.96
CA GLY A 75 -9.80 -6.12 3.11
C GLY A 75 -9.09 -7.47 3.20
N LYS A 76 -8.83 -8.12 2.05
CA LYS A 76 -8.00 -9.34 2.00
C LYS A 76 -6.58 -9.06 2.45
N LEU A 77 -5.97 -7.96 1.99
CA LEU A 77 -4.63 -7.55 2.43
C LEU A 77 -4.58 -7.26 3.93
N ALA A 78 -5.55 -6.50 4.45
CA ALA A 78 -5.65 -6.16 5.88
C ALA A 78 -5.71 -7.40 6.77
N THR A 79 -6.32 -8.48 6.28
CA THR A 79 -6.41 -9.76 6.98
C THR A 79 -5.15 -10.61 6.80
N MET A 80 -4.60 -10.68 5.59
CA MET A 80 -3.49 -11.59 5.26
C MET A 80 -2.13 -11.09 5.78
N ILE A 81 -1.85 -9.79 5.71
CA ILE A 81 -0.55 -9.23 6.11
C ILE A 81 -0.17 -9.60 7.55
N PRO A 82 -1.05 -9.41 8.57
CA PRO A 82 -0.75 -9.81 9.95
C PRO A 82 -0.41 -11.30 10.10
N LEU A 83 -1.07 -12.18 9.35
CA LEU A 83 -0.81 -13.63 9.39
C LEU A 83 0.57 -13.96 8.81
N PHE A 84 0.97 -13.28 7.74
CA PHE A 84 2.30 -13.40 7.18
C PHE A 84 3.37 -12.82 8.11
N PHE A 85 3.07 -11.75 8.83
CA PHE A 85 4.00 -11.15 9.80
C PHE A 85 4.30 -12.11 10.95
N ILE A 86 3.28 -12.80 11.48
CA ILE A 86 3.48 -13.87 12.46
C ILE A 86 4.36 -14.98 11.86
N SER A 87 4.01 -15.43 10.65
CA SER A 87 4.68 -16.57 10.00
C SER A 87 6.14 -16.29 9.62
N THR A 88 6.49 -15.01 9.40
CA THR A 88 7.85 -14.54 9.09
C THR A 88 8.62 -14.07 10.31
N ARG A 89 8.03 -14.16 11.52
CA ARG A 89 8.58 -13.65 12.78
C ARG A 89 8.87 -12.14 12.76
N PHE A 90 8.13 -11.38 11.95
CA PHE A 90 8.27 -9.93 11.78
C PHE A 90 8.27 -9.18 13.11
N TYR A 91 7.30 -9.46 13.98
CA TYR A 91 7.14 -8.77 15.27
C TYR A 91 8.29 -9.00 16.24
N GLY A 92 9.03 -10.11 16.10
CA GLY A 92 10.24 -10.36 16.90
C GLY A 92 11.42 -9.49 16.49
N LYS A 93 11.41 -8.95 15.26
CA LYS A 93 12.40 -8.00 14.77
C LYS A 93 12.01 -6.54 15.01
N ARG A 94 10.70 -6.26 15.05
CA ARG A 94 10.10 -4.94 15.28
C ARG A 94 9.60 -4.76 16.72
N LEU A 95 10.50 -4.97 17.69
CA LEU A 95 10.17 -4.80 19.11
C LEU A 95 9.83 -3.33 19.46
N ASP A 96 10.32 -2.38 18.66
CA ASP A 96 10.01 -0.95 18.76
C ASP A 96 8.51 -0.64 18.74
N LEU A 97 7.71 -1.46 18.05
CA LEU A 97 6.26 -1.30 17.98
C LEU A 97 5.58 -1.49 19.35
N TYR A 98 6.18 -2.28 20.24
CA TYR A 98 5.64 -2.60 21.57
C TYR A 98 6.35 -1.84 22.69
N VAL A 99 7.68 -1.71 22.61
CA VAL A 99 8.48 -1.00 23.62
C VAL A 99 8.04 0.45 23.74
N ASN A 100 7.74 1.10 22.62
CA ASN A 100 7.24 2.47 22.58
C ASN A 100 5.75 2.59 22.91
N LYS A 101 5.08 1.49 23.25
CA LYS A 101 3.63 1.41 23.54
C LYS A 101 2.79 2.14 22.49
N LEU A 102 3.09 1.94 21.21
CA LEU A 102 2.37 2.62 20.13
C LEU A 102 0.87 2.34 20.27
N PRO A 103 -0.01 3.37 20.36
CA PRO A 103 -1.43 3.18 20.69
C PRO A 103 -2.15 2.19 19.77
N LYS A 104 -1.73 2.13 18.51
CA LYS A 104 -2.27 1.23 17.48
C LYS A 104 -1.91 -0.24 17.65
N TYR A 105 -0.96 -0.55 18.53
CA TYR A 105 -0.51 -1.90 18.86
C TYR A 105 -0.87 -2.33 20.28
N VAL A 106 -1.14 -1.38 21.18
CA VAL A 106 -1.57 -1.70 22.55
C VAL A 106 -2.95 -2.38 22.49
N HIS A 107 -3.11 -3.46 23.25
CA HIS A 107 -4.34 -4.27 23.34
C HIS A 107 -4.82 -4.89 22.01
N LYS A 108 -3.98 -4.93 20.97
CA LYS A 108 -4.26 -5.61 19.70
C LYS A 108 -3.49 -6.92 19.62
N SER A 109 -4.15 -7.99 19.17
CA SER A 109 -3.46 -9.22 18.82
C SER A 109 -2.58 -8.99 17.59
N GLN A 110 -1.46 -9.72 17.52
CA GLN A 110 -0.60 -9.73 16.34
C GLN A 110 -1.35 -10.15 15.07
N SER A 111 -2.39 -10.97 15.21
CA SER A 111 -3.21 -11.50 14.11
C SER A 111 -4.41 -10.63 13.75
N ASP A 112 -4.71 -9.58 14.53
CA ASP A 112 -5.88 -8.74 14.27
C ASP A 112 -5.76 -8.09 12.89
N PRO A 113 -6.85 -7.97 12.12
CA PRO A 113 -6.83 -7.24 10.86
C PRO A 113 -6.30 -5.80 11.03
N LEU A 114 -5.65 -5.30 9.98
CA LEU A 114 -5.18 -3.91 9.92
C LEU A 114 -6.35 -2.94 9.75
N ASP A 115 -6.21 -1.72 10.27
CA ASP A 115 -7.14 -0.63 9.98
C ASP A 115 -7.01 -0.26 8.48
N ILE A 116 -8.09 0.22 7.86
CA ILE A 116 -8.09 0.69 6.47
C ILE A 116 -8.52 2.16 6.46
N ASN A 117 -7.79 3.00 5.76
CA ASN A 117 -8.08 4.42 5.60
C ASN A 117 -8.07 4.81 4.11
N HIS A 118 -9.14 5.42 3.62
CA HIS A 118 -9.21 5.89 2.24
C HIS A 118 -8.79 7.36 2.16
N MET A 119 -7.84 7.68 1.27
CA MET A 119 -7.49 9.06 0.98
C MET A 119 -8.58 9.68 0.10
N MET A 120 -9.57 10.31 0.73
CA MET A 120 -10.78 10.83 0.05
C MET A 120 -10.50 11.93 -0.99
N HIS A 121 -9.37 12.61 -0.85
CA HIS A 121 -9.03 13.77 -1.67
C HIS A 121 -7.74 13.57 -2.46
N ALA A 122 -7.35 12.32 -2.71
CA ALA A 122 -6.26 12.05 -3.64
C ALA A 122 -6.61 12.63 -5.04
N PRO A 123 -5.61 13.12 -5.79
CA PRO A 123 -5.78 13.55 -7.16
C PRO A 123 -6.48 12.48 -8.01
N GLN A 124 -7.42 12.95 -8.82
CA GLN A 124 -8.37 12.11 -9.54
C GLN A 124 -7.99 12.11 -11.03
N GLN A 125 -8.09 10.97 -11.70
CA GLN A 125 -8.00 10.90 -13.16
C GLN A 125 -9.34 11.28 -13.79
N GLU A 126 -9.31 11.76 -15.02
CA GLU A 126 -10.52 11.97 -15.84
C GLU A 126 -11.23 10.63 -16.07
N ASP A 127 -12.56 10.62 -16.10
CA ASP A 127 -13.38 9.39 -16.20
C ASP A 127 -13.09 8.57 -17.46
N SER A 128 -12.62 9.22 -18.53
CA SER A 128 -12.25 8.58 -19.81
C SER A 128 -10.77 8.19 -19.90
N SER A 129 -9.99 8.46 -18.86
CA SER A 129 -8.55 8.21 -18.85
C SER A 129 -8.20 6.79 -18.43
N ASN A 130 -7.12 6.25 -19.01
CA ASN A 130 -6.49 4.98 -18.63
C ASN A 130 -5.21 5.21 -17.82
N ASP A 131 -5.18 6.27 -17.03
CA ASP A 131 -3.98 6.74 -16.31
C ASP A 131 -3.83 6.14 -14.91
N CYS A 132 -4.64 5.16 -14.49
CA CYS A 132 -4.55 4.60 -13.14
C CYS A 132 -3.12 4.13 -12.76
N GLY A 133 -2.37 3.59 -13.73
CA GLY A 133 -0.95 3.26 -13.56
C GLY A 133 -0.06 4.50 -13.37
N LEU A 134 -0.29 5.56 -14.17
CA LEU A 134 0.39 6.85 -14.05
C LEU A 134 0.18 7.45 -12.66
N TYR A 135 -1.07 7.50 -12.19
CA TYR A 135 -1.40 8.03 -10.86
C TYR A 135 -0.81 7.18 -9.75
N THR A 136 -0.79 5.84 -9.90
CA THR A 136 -0.11 4.95 -8.94
C THR A 136 1.37 5.32 -8.80
N CYS A 137 2.07 5.58 -9.91
CA CYS A 137 3.46 6.05 -9.88
C CYS A 137 3.61 7.44 -9.24
N LEU A 138 2.70 8.37 -9.54
CA LEU A 138 2.73 9.72 -8.97
C LEU A 138 2.50 9.70 -7.46
N PHE A 139 1.54 8.91 -6.97
CA PHE A 139 1.30 8.76 -5.54
C PHE A 139 2.55 8.23 -4.81
N VAL A 140 3.26 7.27 -5.42
CA VAL A 140 4.55 6.80 -4.88
C VAL A 140 5.57 7.92 -4.80
N GLU A 141 5.69 8.73 -5.85
CA GLU A 141 6.63 9.85 -5.88
C GLU A 141 6.33 10.90 -4.83
N TYR A 142 5.06 11.28 -4.66
CA TYR A 142 4.65 12.24 -3.62
C TYR A 142 4.91 11.71 -2.22
N ILE A 143 4.54 10.46 -1.95
CA ILE A 143 4.75 9.82 -0.64
C ILE A 143 6.23 9.70 -0.30
N ARG A 144 7.08 9.41 -1.30
CA ARG A 144 8.55 9.39 -1.11
C ARG A 144 9.12 10.77 -0.75
N ASN A 145 8.43 11.85 -1.13
CA ASN A 145 8.79 13.22 -0.76
C ASN A 145 7.99 13.72 0.45
N ASP A 146 7.49 12.80 1.30
CA ASP A 146 6.72 13.08 2.53
C ASP A 146 5.39 13.83 2.31
N ILE A 147 4.85 13.82 1.09
CA ILE A 147 3.57 14.42 0.75
C ILE A 147 2.47 13.35 0.83
N PHE A 148 1.86 13.23 2.02
CA PHE A 148 0.75 12.31 2.28
C PHE A 148 -0.63 12.93 2.10
N ASP A 149 -0.71 14.25 2.23
CA ASP A 149 -1.91 15.02 1.89
C ASP A 149 -1.76 15.55 0.48
N MET A 150 -2.57 15.01 -0.43
CA MET A 150 -2.55 15.36 -1.85
C MET A 150 -3.81 16.14 -2.27
N CYS A 151 -4.61 16.64 -1.32
CA CYS A 151 -5.89 17.32 -1.59
C CYS A 151 -5.77 18.49 -2.56
N SER A 152 -4.64 19.21 -2.51
CA SER A 152 -4.40 20.45 -3.26
C SER A 152 -3.51 20.27 -4.49
N ILE A 153 -3.11 19.03 -4.80
CA ILE A 153 -2.22 18.76 -5.92
C ILE A 153 -3.05 18.67 -7.20
N ASP A 154 -2.83 19.62 -8.09
CA ASP A 154 -3.28 19.53 -9.47
C ASP A 154 -2.26 18.74 -10.30
N ILE A 155 -2.72 17.69 -10.99
CA ILE A 155 -1.85 16.79 -11.76
C ILE A 155 -2.02 17.08 -13.26
N ASP A 156 -0.98 17.61 -13.88
CA ASP A 156 -0.88 17.63 -15.35
C ASP A 156 -0.48 16.23 -15.84
N ALA A 157 -1.49 15.39 -16.10
CA ALA A 157 -1.28 14.04 -16.59
C ALA A 157 -0.50 14.00 -17.91
N LYS A 158 -0.65 15.00 -18.79
CA LYS A 158 0.08 15.04 -20.07
C LYS A 158 1.57 15.25 -19.84
N TYR A 159 1.93 16.20 -18.99
CA TYR A 159 3.33 16.42 -18.60
C TYR A 159 3.94 15.15 -17.99
N HIS A 160 3.25 14.52 -17.04
CA HIS A 160 3.79 13.33 -16.37
C HIS A 160 3.89 12.11 -17.29
N ARG A 161 2.96 11.93 -18.25
CA ARG A 161 3.11 10.90 -19.30
C ARG A 161 4.40 11.11 -20.09
N GLN A 162 4.66 12.34 -20.56
CA GLN A 162 5.87 12.66 -21.31
C GLN A 162 7.13 12.39 -20.48
N ARG A 163 7.12 12.80 -19.20
CA ARG A 163 8.25 12.60 -18.30
C ARG A 163 8.54 11.12 -18.01
N TYR A 164 7.52 10.28 -17.80
CA TYR A 164 7.77 8.87 -17.52
C TYR A 164 8.13 8.07 -18.77
N VAL A 165 7.63 8.45 -19.94
CA VAL A 165 8.05 7.84 -21.22
C VAL A 165 9.54 8.02 -21.47
N THR A 166 10.16 9.11 -21.02
CA THR A 166 11.62 9.31 -21.20
C THR A 166 12.49 8.50 -20.24
N ILE A 167 11.89 7.83 -19.25
CA ILE A 167 12.58 7.04 -18.22
C ILE A 167 12.46 5.53 -18.51
N LEU A 168 11.59 5.14 -19.45
CA LEU A 168 11.39 3.77 -19.93
C LEU A 168 12.24 3.49 -21.17
#